data_AF-A0A350CKL2-F1
#
_entry.id   AF-A0A350CKL2-F1
#
_cell.length_a   1.000
_cell.length_b   1.000
_cell.length_c   1.000
_cell.angle_alpha   90.00
_cell.angle_beta   90.00
_cell.angle_gamma   90.00
#
_symmetry.space_group_name_H-M   'P 1'
#
loop_
_entity.id
_entity.type
_entity.pdbx_description
1 polymer ?
#
loop_
_entity_poly.entity_id
_entity_poly.type
_entity_poly.pdbx_seq_one_letter_code
_entity_poly.pdbx_strand_id
1 'polypeptide(L)'
;ALAVLAARGEQPAASLSLLTTLLDFSDTGVLEVFVDEAQVAMREQNLAKGGIMPGRDLATTFSALRPNDLVWNYVQQNYLKGKTPPAFDLLYWNADSTNLPGPMFCWYLRNTYLENKLKQPGKLTVCGVPVDLGRIDCPVFIYGSKEDHIVPWPAAFASMNLLNPKKAKANRFVLGASGHIAGVINPASKGKRSYWVNEKNGRTRARTAEEWFAGAVEHKGSWWPEWARFLAENGGKEVPAPTQAGNDQYLPSEPAPGRYVKARAD
;
A
#
# COMPACT_ATOMS: atom_id res chain seq x y z
N ALA A 1 -2.02 12.49 -4.81
CA ALA A 1 -2.21 13.78 -4.11
C ALA A 1 -0.92 14.60 -4.02
N LEU A 2 0.11 14.13 -3.31
CA LEU A 2 1.35 14.92 -3.10
C LEU A 2 2.03 15.39 -4.40
N ALA A 3 2.12 14.54 -5.43
CA ALA A 3 2.66 14.96 -6.72
C ALA A 3 1.85 16.08 -7.42
N VAL A 4 0.52 16.09 -7.26
CA VAL A 4 -0.36 17.17 -7.77
C VAL A 4 -0.11 18.47 -7.01
N LEU A 5 0.02 18.40 -5.67
CA LEU A 5 0.32 19.56 -4.82
C LEU A 5 1.72 20.11 -5.13
N ALA A 6 2.72 19.23 -5.26
CA ALA A 6 4.07 19.59 -5.66
C ALA A 6 4.10 20.25 -7.06
N ALA A 7 3.24 19.79 -7.98
CA ALA A 7 3.06 20.42 -9.30
C ALA A 7 2.56 21.86 -9.20
N ARG A 8 1.72 22.15 -8.20
CA ARG A 8 1.17 23.48 -7.87
C ARG A 8 2.08 24.32 -6.98
N GLY A 9 3.23 23.80 -6.56
CA GLY A 9 4.19 24.50 -5.69
C GLY A 9 3.98 24.29 -4.20
N GLU A 10 3.11 23.35 -3.80
CA GLU A 10 2.79 23.06 -2.40
C GLU A 10 3.50 21.78 -1.93
N GLN A 11 4.08 21.80 -0.73
CA GLN A 11 4.74 20.64 -0.10
C GLN A 11 4.28 20.46 1.36
N PRO A 12 3.01 20.07 1.60
CA PRO A 12 2.45 20.04 2.95
C PRO A 12 2.89 18.83 3.79
N ALA A 13 3.51 17.81 3.18
CA ALA A 13 3.91 16.60 3.89
C ALA A 13 5.35 16.72 4.43
N ALA A 14 5.51 16.55 5.75
CA ALA A 14 6.84 16.48 6.37
C ALA A 14 7.56 15.15 6.05
N SER A 15 6.81 14.06 5.90
CA SER A 15 7.29 12.75 5.46
C SER A 15 6.15 11.95 4.81
N LEU A 16 6.49 10.87 4.10
CA LEU A 16 5.55 9.95 3.46
C LEU A 16 5.83 8.51 3.91
N SER A 17 4.79 7.75 4.26
CA SER A 17 4.89 6.30 4.50
C SER A 17 4.04 5.54 3.49
N LEU A 18 4.64 4.59 2.78
CA LEU A 18 4.00 3.71 1.81
C LEU A 18 4.12 2.27 2.29
N LEU A 19 3.00 1.64 2.65
CA LEU A 19 2.96 0.28 3.17
C LEU A 19 2.34 -0.62 2.11
N THR A 20 3.08 -1.65 1.66
CA THR A 20 2.62 -2.62 0.63
C THR A 20 1.97 -1.90 -0.57
N THR A 21 2.69 -0.95 -1.16
CA THR A 21 2.17 -0.06 -2.21
C THR A 21 2.99 -0.19 -3.50
N LEU A 22 2.30 -0.25 -4.64
CA LEU A 22 2.90 -0.16 -5.97
C LEU A 22 2.88 1.29 -6.48
N LEU A 23 4.03 1.77 -6.96
CA LEU A 23 4.13 2.97 -7.79
C LEU A 23 4.72 2.67 -9.17
N ASP A 24 5.58 1.64 -9.24
CA ASP A 24 5.96 0.98 -10.49
C ASP A 24 5.19 -0.35 -10.60
N PHE A 25 4.34 -0.46 -11.63
CA PHE A 25 3.50 -1.63 -11.91
C PHE A 25 4.14 -2.55 -12.98
N SER A 26 5.47 -2.60 -13.09
CA SER A 26 6.14 -3.47 -14.08
C SER A 26 6.09 -4.95 -13.71
N ASP A 27 5.97 -5.26 -12.41
CA ASP A 27 5.79 -6.60 -11.89
C ASP A 27 4.66 -6.53 -10.85
N THR A 28 3.45 -6.85 -11.30
CA THR A 28 2.23 -6.76 -10.49
C THR A 28 1.88 -8.07 -9.80
N GLY A 29 2.79 -9.05 -9.83
CA GLY A 29 2.59 -10.38 -9.28
C GLY A 29 1.41 -11.09 -9.94
N VAL A 30 0.63 -11.79 -9.14
CA VAL A 30 -0.48 -12.63 -9.63
C VAL A 30 -1.62 -11.85 -10.30
N LEU A 31 -1.64 -10.52 -10.20
CA LEU A 31 -2.66 -9.70 -10.86
C LEU A 31 -2.45 -9.55 -12.36
N GLU A 32 -1.23 -9.77 -12.86
CA GLU A 32 -0.90 -9.61 -14.28
C GLU A 32 -1.78 -10.48 -15.19
N VAL A 33 -2.17 -11.68 -14.74
CA VAL A 33 -3.00 -12.61 -15.51
C VAL A 33 -4.46 -12.15 -15.67
N PHE A 34 -4.90 -11.17 -14.88
CA PHE A 34 -6.27 -10.63 -14.90
C PHE A 34 -6.36 -9.27 -15.60
N VAL A 35 -5.27 -8.78 -16.18
CA VAL A 35 -5.25 -7.45 -16.80
C VAL A 35 -4.72 -7.57 -18.23
N ASP A 36 -5.64 -7.57 -19.18
CA ASP A 36 -5.34 -7.43 -20.60
C ASP A 36 -6.16 -6.30 -21.24
N GLU A 37 -5.70 -5.84 -22.40
CA GLU A 37 -6.30 -4.72 -23.14
C GLU A 37 -7.80 -4.93 -23.40
N ALA A 38 -8.22 -6.15 -23.76
CA ALA A 38 -9.61 -6.43 -24.07
C ALA A 38 -10.50 -6.37 -22.83
N GLN A 39 -10.04 -6.92 -21.70
CA GLN A 39 -10.74 -6.85 -20.42
C GLN A 39 -10.87 -5.41 -19.93
N VAL A 40 -9.80 -4.62 -20.00
CA VAL A 40 -9.82 -3.20 -19.60
C VAL A 40 -10.76 -2.40 -20.50
N ALA A 41 -10.68 -2.56 -21.81
CA ALA A 41 -11.55 -1.87 -22.76
C ALA A 41 -13.03 -2.22 -22.54
N MET A 42 -13.35 -3.47 -22.25
CA MET A 42 -14.71 -3.90 -21.91
C MET A 42 -15.21 -3.24 -20.61
N ARG A 43 -14.37 -3.15 -19.58
CA ARG A 43 -14.72 -2.44 -18.33
C ARG A 43 -14.91 -0.96 -18.59
N GLU A 44 -14.07 -0.33 -19.41
CA GLU A 44 -14.20 1.09 -19.79
C GLU A 44 -15.51 1.37 -20.53
N GLN A 45 -15.90 0.52 -21.48
CA GLN A 45 -17.19 0.64 -22.17
C GLN A 45 -18.38 0.63 -21.20
N ASN A 46 -18.30 -0.20 -20.15
CA ASN A 46 -19.39 -0.39 -19.20
C ASN A 46 -19.38 0.62 -18.03
N LEU A 47 -18.20 1.07 -17.60
CA LEU A 47 -18.01 1.77 -16.31
C LEU A 47 -17.31 3.14 -16.43
N ALA A 48 -16.68 3.48 -17.55
CA ALA A 48 -15.90 4.73 -17.63
C ALA A 48 -16.78 5.99 -17.70
N LYS A 49 -18.02 5.88 -18.15
CA LYS A 49 -18.98 7.00 -18.26
C LYS A 49 -19.93 7.11 -17.06
N GLY A 50 -19.65 6.38 -15.98
CA GLY A 50 -20.47 6.34 -14.77
C GLY A 50 -20.65 4.91 -14.26
N GLY A 51 -21.60 4.71 -13.33
CA GLY A 51 -21.83 3.41 -12.73
C GLY A 51 -20.85 3.06 -11.61
N ILE A 52 -20.98 1.82 -11.12
CA ILE A 52 -20.29 1.31 -9.95
C ILE A 52 -19.66 -0.03 -10.30
N MET A 53 -18.39 -0.20 -9.95
CA MET A 53 -17.74 -1.50 -9.90
C MET A 53 -18.13 -2.16 -8.57
N PRO A 54 -18.92 -3.25 -8.58
CA PRO A 54 -19.40 -3.88 -7.36
C PRO A 54 -18.25 -4.47 -6.53
N GLY A 55 -18.31 -4.32 -5.21
CA GLY A 55 -17.31 -4.85 -4.29
C GLY A 55 -17.15 -6.36 -4.38
N ARG A 56 -18.24 -7.09 -4.68
CA ARG A 56 -18.21 -8.54 -4.89
C ARG A 56 -17.29 -8.98 -6.03
N ASP A 57 -17.22 -8.21 -7.12
CA ASP A 57 -16.39 -8.53 -8.27
C ASP A 57 -14.92 -8.35 -7.90
N LEU A 58 -14.60 -7.26 -7.19
CA LEU A 58 -13.26 -6.98 -6.67
C LEU A 58 -12.83 -8.05 -5.64
N ALA A 59 -13.74 -8.41 -4.73
CA ALA A 59 -13.51 -9.45 -3.74
C ALA A 59 -13.27 -10.83 -4.39
N THR A 60 -13.92 -11.11 -5.52
CA THR A 60 -13.70 -12.35 -6.27
C THR A 60 -12.29 -12.39 -6.86
N THR A 61 -11.84 -11.29 -7.47
CA THR A 61 -10.45 -11.18 -7.97
C THR A 61 -9.46 -11.34 -6.82
N PHE A 62 -9.60 -10.59 -5.72
CA PHE A 62 -8.66 -10.70 -4.59
C PHE A 62 -8.70 -12.07 -3.88
N SER A 63 -9.86 -12.71 -3.81
CA SER A 63 -9.99 -14.07 -3.26
C SER A 63 -9.30 -15.11 -4.15
N ALA A 64 -9.37 -14.96 -5.48
CA ALA A 64 -8.69 -15.84 -6.44
C ALA A 64 -7.16 -15.74 -6.36
N LEU A 65 -6.63 -14.58 -5.98
CA LEU A 65 -5.19 -14.32 -5.81
C LEU A 65 -4.60 -14.86 -4.49
N ARG A 66 -5.45 -15.36 -3.59
CA ARG A 66 -5.04 -15.84 -2.25
C ARG A 66 -5.27 -17.34 -2.00
N PRO A 67 -4.92 -18.29 -2.91
CA PRO A 67 -5.13 -19.71 -2.64
C PRO A 67 -4.41 -20.21 -1.39
N ASN A 68 -3.20 -19.71 -1.10
CA ASN A 68 -2.36 -20.29 -0.05
C ASN A 68 -2.47 -19.61 1.31
N ASP A 69 -2.56 -18.27 1.36
CA ASP A 69 -2.44 -17.53 2.63
C ASP A 69 -3.70 -17.60 3.51
N LEU A 70 -4.88 -17.72 2.90
CA LEU A 70 -6.17 -17.77 3.60
C LEU A 70 -6.97 -19.02 3.27
N VAL A 71 -7.00 -19.45 2.00
CA VAL A 71 -7.88 -20.56 1.56
C VAL A 71 -7.29 -21.93 1.93
N TRP A 72 -6.01 -22.22 1.68
CA TRP A 72 -5.48 -23.57 1.91
C TRP A 72 -5.40 -23.95 3.39
N ASN A 73 -4.94 -23.04 4.26
CA ASN A 73 -4.98 -23.26 5.72
C ASN A 73 -6.41 -23.46 6.23
N TYR A 74 -7.37 -22.68 5.70
CA TYR A 74 -8.79 -22.78 6.03
C TYR A 74 -9.40 -24.10 5.54
N VAL A 75 -9.19 -24.48 4.28
CA VAL A 75 -9.66 -25.74 3.68
C VAL A 75 -9.05 -26.94 4.41
N GLN A 76 -7.76 -26.90 4.77
CA GLN A 76 -7.14 -27.98 5.54
C GLN A 76 -7.74 -28.13 6.95
N GLN A 77 -8.12 -27.05 7.63
CA GLN A 77 -8.75 -27.14 8.95
C GLN A 77 -10.26 -27.47 8.89
N ASN A 78 -10.96 -26.94 7.90
CA ASN A 78 -12.41 -27.02 7.82
C ASN A 78 -12.88 -28.24 7.01
N TYR A 79 -12.33 -28.44 5.82
CA TYR A 79 -12.69 -29.55 4.93
C TYR A 79 -12.02 -30.87 5.34
N LEU A 80 -10.73 -30.86 5.66
CA LEU A 80 -10.01 -32.11 6.01
C LEU A 80 -10.11 -32.51 7.49
N LYS A 81 -10.34 -31.56 8.41
CA LYS A 81 -10.34 -31.82 9.87
C LYS A 81 -11.69 -31.56 10.55
N GLY A 82 -12.71 -31.07 9.82
CA GLY A 82 -14.05 -30.84 10.35
C GLY A 82 -14.12 -29.82 11.50
N LYS A 83 -13.12 -28.94 11.63
CA LYS A 83 -13.05 -27.95 12.71
C LYS A 83 -13.56 -26.60 12.21
N THR A 84 -14.52 -26.02 12.95
CA THR A 84 -14.93 -24.63 12.73
C THR A 84 -13.71 -23.73 12.88
N PRO A 85 -13.32 -22.97 11.85
CA PRO A 85 -12.17 -22.10 11.93
C PRO A 85 -12.49 -21.00 12.96
N PRO A 86 -11.52 -20.63 13.81
CA PRO A 86 -11.73 -19.55 14.76
C PRO A 86 -12.14 -18.27 14.00
N ALA A 87 -13.02 -17.47 14.61
CA ALA A 87 -13.39 -16.17 14.06
C ALA A 87 -12.11 -15.35 13.79
N PHE A 88 -11.73 -15.28 12.53
CA PHE A 88 -10.47 -14.69 12.10
C PHE A 88 -10.79 -13.26 11.67
N ASP A 89 -10.34 -12.30 12.47
CA ASP A 89 -10.43 -10.85 12.22
C ASP A 89 -10.10 -10.48 10.77
N LEU A 90 -9.06 -11.10 10.20
CA LEU A 90 -8.64 -10.86 8.82
C LEU A 90 -9.65 -11.36 7.78
N LEU A 91 -10.35 -12.47 8.04
CA LEU A 91 -11.40 -12.96 7.13
C LEU A 91 -12.63 -12.06 7.16
N TYR A 92 -12.99 -11.55 8.34
CA TYR A 92 -14.09 -10.58 8.45
C TYR A 92 -13.77 -9.31 7.66
N TRP A 93 -12.59 -8.73 7.87
CA TRP A 93 -12.12 -7.56 7.10
C TRP A 93 -12.10 -7.83 5.59
N ASN A 94 -11.63 -9.01 5.16
CA ASN A 94 -11.55 -9.34 3.75
C ASN A 94 -12.92 -9.54 3.09
N ALA A 95 -13.93 -9.99 3.84
CA ALA A 95 -15.28 -10.17 3.34
C ALA A 95 -16.06 -8.85 3.26
N ASP A 96 -15.70 -7.85 4.06
CA ASP A 96 -16.34 -6.53 4.13
C ASP A 96 -15.89 -5.63 2.94
N SER A 97 -16.47 -5.91 1.78
CA SER A 97 -16.07 -5.33 0.49
C SER A 97 -16.64 -3.94 0.27
N THR A 98 -15.97 -3.13 -0.56
CA THR A 98 -16.40 -1.77 -0.92
C THR A 98 -16.62 -1.61 -2.42
N ASN A 99 -17.65 -0.88 -2.79
CA ASN A 99 -17.91 -0.46 -4.16
C ASN A 99 -16.93 0.63 -4.61
N LEU A 100 -16.55 0.63 -5.90
CA LEU A 100 -15.70 1.68 -6.50
C LEU A 100 -16.47 2.42 -7.59
N PRO A 101 -16.37 3.76 -7.70
CA PRO A 101 -16.90 4.47 -8.86
C PRO A 101 -16.26 3.96 -10.14
N GLY A 102 -17.09 3.63 -11.14
CA GLY A 102 -16.65 3.05 -12.41
C GLY A 102 -15.49 3.81 -13.08
N PRO A 103 -15.58 5.15 -13.24
CA PRO A 103 -14.52 5.93 -13.87
C PRO A 103 -13.19 5.88 -13.12
N MET A 104 -13.23 5.84 -11.77
CA MET A 104 -12.03 5.75 -10.94
C MET A 104 -11.37 4.37 -11.11
N PHE A 105 -12.17 3.30 -11.07
CA PHE A 105 -11.68 1.93 -11.25
C PHE A 105 -11.03 1.74 -12.63
N CYS A 106 -11.71 2.15 -13.71
CA CYS A 106 -11.16 2.06 -15.07
C CYS A 106 -9.88 2.87 -15.22
N TRP A 107 -9.85 4.11 -14.69
CA TRP A 107 -8.66 4.95 -14.73
C TRP A 107 -7.49 4.27 -14.01
N TYR A 108 -7.73 3.70 -12.83
CA TYR A 108 -6.71 3.00 -12.06
C TYR A 108 -6.15 1.81 -12.85
N LEU A 109 -7.02 0.93 -13.34
CA LEU A 109 -6.62 -0.28 -14.05
C LEU A 109 -5.78 0.03 -15.31
N ARG A 110 -6.24 0.97 -16.15
CA ARG A 110 -5.52 1.34 -17.37
C ARG A 110 -4.19 2.02 -17.05
N ASN A 111 -4.21 3.07 -16.24
CA ASN A 111 -3.04 3.94 -16.08
C ASN A 111 -1.97 3.36 -15.14
N THR A 112 -2.30 2.32 -14.36
CA THR A 112 -1.34 1.63 -13.49
C THR A 112 -1.04 0.23 -13.99
N TYR A 113 -1.91 -0.75 -13.76
CA TYR A 113 -1.66 -2.16 -14.09
C TYR A 113 -1.35 -2.40 -15.56
N LEU A 114 -2.09 -1.77 -16.48
CA LEU A 114 -1.92 -2.06 -17.90
C LEU A 114 -0.80 -1.24 -18.57
N GLU A 115 -0.82 0.08 -18.39
CA GLU A 115 0.09 0.97 -19.14
C GLU A 115 1.23 1.54 -18.27
N ASN A 116 1.20 1.31 -16.96
CA ASN A 116 2.20 1.74 -15.99
C ASN A 116 2.67 3.20 -16.21
N LYS A 117 1.71 4.09 -16.42
CA LYS A 117 1.95 5.51 -16.72
C LYS A 117 2.29 6.31 -15.47
N LEU A 118 1.89 5.85 -14.28
CA LEU A 118 2.12 6.57 -13.01
C LEU A 118 3.60 6.80 -12.70
N LYS A 119 4.47 5.85 -13.03
CA LYS A 119 5.92 5.98 -12.80
C LYS A 119 6.62 6.93 -13.77
N GLN A 120 5.97 7.29 -14.88
CA GLN A 120 6.55 8.07 -15.95
C GLN A 120 6.27 9.57 -15.71
N PRO A 121 7.30 10.40 -15.44
CA PRO A 121 7.11 11.82 -15.16
C PRO A 121 6.33 12.53 -16.26
N GLY A 122 5.23 13.20 -15.90
CA GLY A 122 4.39 13.99 -16.80
C GLY A 122 3.47 13.20 -17.72
N LYS A 123 3.48 11.86 -17.68
CA LYS A 123 2.66 11.03 -18.58
C LYS A 123 1.17 11.08 -18.24
N LEU A 124 0.84 11.29 -16.96
CA LEU A 124 -0.54 11.43 -16.49
C LEU A 124 -0.84 12.89 -16.17
N THR A 125 -2.04 13.34 -16.54
CA THR A 125 -2.63 14.59 -16.04
C THR A 125 -3.70 14.27 -15.02
N VAL A 126 -3.55 14.77 -13.79
CA VAL A 126 -4.51 14.57 -12.70
C VAL A 126 -4.80 15.92 -12.07
N CYS A 127 -6.08 16.26 -11.88
CA CYS A 127 -6.52 17.56 -11.38
C CYS A 127 -5.92 18.76 -12.16
N GLY A 128 -5.83 18.63 -13.49
CA GLY A 128 -5.37 19.67 -14.40
C GLY A 128 -3.85 19.87 -14.46
N VAL A 129 -3.04 19.04 -13.79
CA VAL A 129 -1.58 19.17 -13.79
C VAL A 129 -0.89 17.84 -14.14
N PRO A 130 0.28 17.89 -14.81
CA PRO A 130 1.10 16.71 -15.03
C PRO A 130 1.63 16.14 -13.71
N VAL A 131 1.52 14.83 -13.54
CA VAL A 131 1.99 14.12 -12.34
C VAL A 131 3.44 13.70 -12.52
N ASP A 132 4.28 14.07 -11.55
CA ASP A 132 5.65 13.60 -11.44
C ASP A 132 5.94 13.26 -9.96
N LEU A 133 6.16 11.98 -9.69
CA LEU A 133 6.45 11.46 -8.35
C LEU A 133 7.80 11.99 -7.81
N GLY A 134 8.74 12.34 -8.70
CA GLY A 134 10.04 12.89 -8.34
C GLY A 134 9.97 14.31 -7.78
N ARG A 135 8.82 14.99 -7.89
CA ARG A 135 8.59 16.33 -7.32
C ARG A 135 8.21 16.31 -5.83
N ILE A 136 7.91 15.14 -5.26
CA ILE A 136 7.66 14.99 -3.83
C ILE A 136 8.98 15.21 -3.08
N ASP A 137 9.07 16.26 -2.26
CA ASP A 137 10.29 16.65 -1.53
C ASP A 137 10.12 16.44 -0.02
N CYS A 138 9.98 15.18 0.38
CA CYS A 138 10.01 14.78 1.78
C CYS A 138 10.65 13.39 1.94
N PRO A 139 11.21 13.05 3.12
CA PRO A 139 11.67 11.71 3.44
C PRO A 139 10.55 10.67 3.27
N VAL A 140 10.88 9.51 2.69
CA VAL A 140 9.89 8.46 2.42
C VAL A 140 10.26 7.17 3.14
N PHE A 141 9.34 6.63 3.92
CA PHE A 141 9.40 5.27 4.45
C PHE A 141 8.60 4.33 3.54
N ILE A 142 9.22 3.26 3.08
CA ILE A 142 8.61 2.28 2.18
C ILE A 142 8.72 0.91 2.83
N TYR A 143 7.59 0.21 2.89
CA TYR A 143 7.51 -1.13 3.44
C TYR A 143 6.98 -2.13 2.41
N GLY A 144 7.63 -3.29 2.31
CA GLY A 144 7.12 -4.48 1.63
C GLY A 144 7.14 -5.70 2.54
N SER A 145 6.36 -6.74 2.23
CA SER A 145 6.45 -8.03 2.93
C SER A 145 7.10 -9.08 2.02
N LYS A 146 8.04 -9.87 2.56
CA LYS A 146 8.91 -10.77 1.80
C LYS A 146 8.17 -11.86 1.02
N GLU A 147 7.05 -12.33 1.56
CA GLU A 147 6.20 -13.37 0.93
C GLU A 147 4.90 -12.78 0.37
N ASP A 148 4.85 -11.46 0.12
CA ASP A 148 3.70 -10.81 -0.50
C ASP A 148 3.62 -11.11 -1.99
N HIS A 149 2.55 -11.80 -2.40
CA HIS A 149 2.30 -12.13 -3.81
C HIS A 149 1.37 -11.11 -4.49
N ILE A 150 0.72 -10.23 -3.72
CA ILE A 150 -0.21 -9.21 -4.21
C ILE A 150 0.56 -7.94 -4.56
N VAL A 151 1.50 -7.56 -3.70
CA VAL A 151 2.46 -6.48 -3.93
C VAL A 151 3.86 -7.06 -3.72
N PRO A 152 4.45 -7.65 -4.78
CA PRO A 152 5.81 -8.18 -4.69
C PRO A 152 6.76 -7.13 -4.13
N TRP A 153 7.52 -7.50 -3.09
CA TRP A 153 8.39 -6.54 -2.42
C TRP A 153 9.45 -5.90 -3.34
N PRO A 154 9.96 -6.54 -4.42
CA PRO A 154 10.83 -5.86 -5.39
C PRO A 154 10.11 -4.71 -6.12
N ALA A 155 8.82 -4.88 -6.43
CA ALA A 155 8.00 -3.83 -7.05
C ALA A 155 7.71 -2.68 -6.06
N ALA A 156 7.49 -2.99 -4.77
CA ALA A 156 7.43 -1.97 -3.73
C ALA A 156 8.79 -1.23 -3.61
N PHE A 157 9.91 -1.95 -3.62
CA PHE A 157 11.26 -1.39 -3.57
C PHE A 157 11.57 -0.45 -4.74
N ALA A 158 11.07 -0.75 -5.95
CA ALA A 158 11.24 0.12 -7.12
C ALA A 158 10.75 1.56 -6.89
N SER A 159 9.79 1.77 -5.98
CA SER A 159 9.32 3.10 -5.55
C SER A 159 10.44 3.99 -5.00
N MET A 160 11.50 3.40 -4.42
CA MET A 160 12.68 4.16 -4.00
C MET A 160 13.22 4.99 -5.17
N ASN A 161 13.23 4.45 -6.40
CA ASN A 161 13.82 5.08 -7.61
C ASN A 161 12.96 6.22 -8.17
N LEU A 162 11.70 6.31 -7.76
CA LEU A 162 10.73 7.29 -8.26
C LEU A 162 10.57 8.48 -7.32
N LEU A 163 10.84 8.31 -6.03
CA LEU A 163 10.49 9.26 -4.99
C LEU A 163 11.71 9.99 -4.43
N ASN A 164 11.53 11.29 -4.18
CA ASN A 164 12.52 12.16 -3.55
C ASN A 164 13.96 11.95 -4.10
N PRO A 165 14.16 11.96 -5.44
CA PRO A 165 15.45 11.63 -6.05
C PRO A 165 16.57 12.59 -5.63
N LYS A 166 16.23 13.85 -5.28
CA LYS A 166 17.18 14.87 -4.81
C LYS A 166 17.78 14.53 -3.44
N LYS A 167 17.03 13.84 -2.57
CA LYS A 167 17.44 13.45 -1.21
C LYS A 167 17.21 11.96 -0.98
N ALA A 168 17.61 11.14 -1.96
CA ALA A 168 17.43 9.69 -1.94
C ALA A 168 17.85 9.00 -0.64
N LYS A 169 18.88 9.50 0.05
CA LYS A 169 19.39 8.96 1.32
C LYS A 169 18.41 9.16 2.50
N ALA A 170 17.46 10.07 2.37
CA ALA A 170 16.41 10.29 3.37
C ALA A 170 15.27 9.26 3.23
N ASN A 171 15.23 8.49 2.13
CA ASN A 171 14.27 7.42 1.98
C ASN A 171 14.76 6.16 2.70
N ARG A 172 13.84 5.42 3.31
CA ARG A 172 14.08 4.17 4.04
C ARG A 172 13.20 3.09 3.47
N PHE A 173 13.80 1.96 3.09
CA PHE A 173 13.06 0.74 2.77
C PHE A 173 13.20 -0.25 3.92
N VAL A 174 12.09 -0.89 4.30
CA VAL A 174 12.04 -1.95 5.30
C VAL A 174 11.27 -3.14 4.72
N LEU A 175 11.81 -4.34 4.90
CA LEU A 175 11.17 -5.57 4.44
C LEU A 175 10.68 -6.35 5.66
N GLY A 176 9.39 -6.61 5.79
CA GLY A 176 8.86 -7.50 6.83
C GLY A 176 8.80 -8.95 6.39
N ALA A 177 8.91 -9.90 7.31
CA ALA A 177 8.65 -11.31 7.03
C ALA A 177 7.14 -11.57 6.82
N SER A 178 6.81 -12.73 6.22
CA SER A 178 5.45 -13.19 5.91
C SER A 178 4.77 -12.49 4.73
N GLY A 179 3.51 -12.86 4.47
CA GLY A 179 2.71 -12.40 3.34
C GLY A 179 2.00 -11.07 3.59
N HIS A 180 1.15 -10.68 2.63
CA HIS A 180 0.57 -9.34 2.50
C HIS A 180 0.05 -8.74 3.83
N ILE A 181 -0.94 -9.40 4.45
CA ILE A 181 -1.56 -8.91 5.70
C ILE A 181 -0.74 -9.30 6.93
N ALA A 182 -0.24 -10.54 6.98
CA ALA A 182 0.43 -11.08 8.15
C ALA A 182 1.83 -10.47 8.41
N GLY A 183 2.44 -9.87 7.39
CA GLY A 183 3.67 -9.09 7.50
C GLY A 183 3.42 -7.65 7.93
N VAL A 184 2.51 -6.94 7.25
CA VAL A 184 2.22 -5.53 7.55
C VAL A 184 1.55 -5.36 8.92
N ILE A 185 0.60 -6.24 9.27
CA ILE A 185 -0.07 -6.27 10.58
C ILE A 185 0.68 -7.23 11.51
N ASN A 186 1.85 -6.80 11.99
CA ASN A 186 2.64 -7.53 12.96
C ASN A 186 2.83 -6.69 14.24
N PRO A 187 1.95 -6.82 15.26
CA PRO A 187 2.03 -5.99 16.46
C PRO A 187 3.34 -6.16 17.23
N ALA A 188 3.96 -5.04 17.59
CA ALA A 188 5.22 -5.02 18.34
C ALA A 188 5.15 -5.78 19.68
N SER A 189 4.01 -5.73 20.37
CA SER A 189 3.78 -6.42 21.65
C SER A 189 3.88 -7.95 21.58
N LYS A 190 3.72 -8.56 20.38
CA LYS A 190 3.75 -10.01 20.21
C LYS A 190 5.15 -10.54 19.89
N GLY A 191 6.10 -9.68 19.51
CA GLY A 191 7.50 -10.06 19.25
C GLY A 191 7.70 -11.18 18.20
N LYS A 192 6.72 -11.39 17.31
CA LYS A 192 6.75 -12.45 16.30
C LYS A 192 7.52 -12.02 15.05
N ARG A 193 8.02 -13.00 14.31
CA ARG A 193 8.67 -12.86 13.00
C ARG A 193 9.96 -12.02 13.05
N SER A 194 10.32 -11.43 11.93
CA SER A 194 11.49 -10.60 11.72
C SER A 194 11.22 -9.56 10.62
N TYR A 195 12.16 -8.64 10.47
CA TYR A 195 12.21 -7.67 9.39
C TYR A 195 13.67 -7.39 8.99
N TRP A 196 13.90 -6.86 7.80
CA TRP A 196 15.22 -6.51 7.29
C TRP A 196 15.34 -5.01 7.09
N VAL A 197 16.51 -4.48 7.46
CA VAL A 197 16.92 -3.10 7.21
C VAL A 197 18.30 -3.11 6.57
N ASN A 198 18.54 -2.23 5.61
CA ASN A 198 19.87 -2.02 5.05
C ASN A 198 20.41 -0.66 5.48
N GLU A 199 21.32 -0.66 6.45
CA GLU A 199 21.97 0.54 6.98
C GLU A 199 23.07 1.09 6.04
N LYS A 200 23.48 0.32 5.01
CA LYS A 200 24.52 0.74 4.05
C LYS A 200 24.05 1.79 3.03
N ASN A 201 22.84 2.34 3.20
CA ASN A 201 22.26 3.45 2.43
C ASN A 201 23.18 4.70 2.29
N GLY A 202 24.31 4.75 2.99
CA GLY A 202 25.27 5.85 2.97
C GLY A 202 26.36 5.82 1.88
N ARG A 203 26.83 4.64 1.41
CA ARG A 203 28.02 4.55 0.53
C ARG A 203 27.69 4.39 -0.96
N THR A 204 26.78 3.48 -1.30
CA THR A 204 26.23 3.33 -2.66
C THR A 204 24.80 2.83 -2.54
N ARG A 205 23.86 3.49 -3.21
CA ARG A 205 22.47 3.08 -3.25
C ARG A 205 22.34 1.79 -4.07
N ALA A 206 21.71 0.76 -3.51
CA ALA A 206 21.39 -0.47 -4.24
C ALA A 206 20.56 -0.13 -5.48
N ARG A 207 20.93 -0.72 -6.62
CA ARG A 207 20.25 -0.50 -7.91
C ARG A 207 19.08 -1.46 -8.08
N THR A 208 19.17 -2.65 -7.48
CA THR A 208 18.11 -3.66 -7.50
C THR A 208 17.66 -4.04 -6.10
N ALA A 209 16.51 -4.70 -6.03
CA ALA A 209 15.96 -5.22 -4.78
C ALA A 209 16.88 -6.31 -4.19
N GLU A 210 17.43 -7.16 -5.03
CA GLU A 210 18.33 -8.27 -4.64
C GLU A 210 19.63 -7.75 -4.04
N GLU A 211 20.23 -6.72 -4.66
CA GLU A 211 21.40 -6.03 -4.10
C GLU A 211 21.09 -5.42 -2.74
N TRP A 212 19.90 -4.83 -2.58
CA TRP A 212 19.46 -4.29 -1.30
C TRP A 212 19.33 -5.38 -0.25
N PHE A 213 18.70 -6.52 -0.59
CA PHE A 213 18.48 -7.63 0.33
C PHE A 213 19.78 -8.32 0.73
N ALA A 214 20.72 -8.52 -0.21
CA ALA A 214 22.03 -9.09 0.07
C ALA A 214 22.86 -8.29 1.10
N GLY A 215 22.61 -6.98 1.19
CA GLY A 215 23.23 -6.09 2.18
C GLY A 215 22.40 -5.85 3.44
N ALA A 216 21.18 -6.38 3.53
CA ALA A 216 20.26 -6.11 4.63
C ALA A 216 20.54 -7.02 5.83
N VAL A 217 20.28 -6.51 7.03
CA VAL A 217 20.42 -7.22 8.29
C VAL A 217 19.02 -7.61 8.78
N GLU A 218 18.87 -8.86 9.19
CA GLU A 218 17.63 -9.34 9.80
C GLU A 218 17.56 -8.93 11.28
N HIS A 219 16.41 -8.38 11.68
CA HIS A 219 16.08 -8.00 13.04
C HIS A 219 14.86 -8.80 13.49
N LYS A 220 14.92 -9.36 14.69
CA LYS A 220 13.82 -10.12 15.29
C LYS A 220 12.67 -9.19 15.69
N GLY A 221 11.44 -9.62 15.46
CA GLY A 221 10.21 -8.95 15.90
C GLY A 221 9.50 -8.15 14.81
N SER A 222 8.69 -7.19 15.25
CA SER A 222 7.93 -6.31 14.36
C SER A 222 8.82 -5.20 13.78
N TRP A 223 8.51 -4.79 12.55
CA TRP A 223 9.08 -3.61 11.91
C TRP A 223 8.48 -2.28 12.41
N TRP A 224 7.34 -2.30 13.12
CA TRP A 224 6.67 -1.09 13.59
C TRP A 224 7.56 -0.15 14.43
N PRO A 225 8.46 -0.63 15.31
CA PRO A 225 9.40 0.25 16.01
C PRO A 225 10.36 1.00 15.08
N GLU A 226 10.76 0.39 13.95
CA GLU A 226 11.60 1.06 12.94
C GLU A 226 10.83 2.18 12.23
N TRP A 227 9.55 1.94 11.92
CA TRP A 227 8.66 2.96 11.38
C TRP A 227 8.37 4.08 12.38
N ALA A 228 8.11 3.74 13.64
CA ALA A 228 7.92 4.73 14.70
C ALA A 228 9.16 5.62 14.89
N ARG A 229 10.37 5.05 14.79
CA ARG A 229 11.62 5.83 14.81
C ARG A 229 11.70 6.80 13.64
N PHE A 230 11.41 6.34 12.42
CA PHE A 230 11.35 7.22 11.25
C PHE A 230 10.31 8.35 11.43
N LEU A 231 9.13 8.05 11.98
CA LEU A 231 8.13 9.07 12.26
C LEU A 231 8.60 10.07 13.30
N ALA A 232 9.27 9.63 14.38
CA ALA A 232 9.83 10.52 15.40
C ALA A 232 10.93 11.43 14.83
N GLU A 233 11.79 10.92 13.95
CA GLU A 233 12.82 11.71 13.24
C GLU A 233 12.22 12.82 12.36
N ASN A 234 10.97 12.66 11.91
CA ASN A 234 10.30 13.56 10.98
C ASN A 234 9.01 14.21 11.54
N GLY A 235 8.74 14.03 12.85
CA GLY A 235 7.47 14.39 13.49
C GLY A 235 7.47 15.73 14.23
N GLY A 236 8.63 16.41 14.29
CA GLY A 236 8.79 17.66 15.04
C GLY A 236 9.06 17.41 16.53
N LYS A 237 8.85 18.45 17.35
CA LYS A 237 9.08 18.38 18.81
C LYS A 237 7.87 17.78 19.50
N GLU A 238 8.10 17.06 20.60
CA GLU A 238 7.02 16.66 21.50
C GLU A 238 6.34 17.88 22.11
N VAL A 239 5.01 17.82 22.18
CA VAL A 239 4.14 18.84 22.76
C VAL A 239 3.11 18.17 23.66
N PRO A 240 2.54 18.89 24.65
CA PRO A 240 1.43 18.37 25.43
C PRO A 240 0.28 17.92 24.51
N ALA A 241 -0.28 16.75 24.80
CA ALA A 241 -1.40 16.22 24.03
C ALA A 241 -2.61 17.19 24.14
N PRO A 242 -3.29 17.50 23.02
CA PRO A 242 -4.52 18.28 23.04
C PRO A 242 -5.57 17.62 23.94
N THR A 243 -6.27 18.43 24.74
CA THR A 243 -7.30 17.95 25.67
C THR A 243 -8.64 17.64 25.00
N GLN A 244 -8.85 18.12 23.77
CA GLN A 244 -10.05 17.90 22.98
C GLN A 244 -9.68 17.58 21.52
N ALA A 245 -10.52 16.79 20.86
CA ALA A 245 -10.38 16.52 19.43
C ALA A 245 -10.96 17.68 18.60
N GLY A 246 -10.39 17.92 17.41
CA GLY A 246 -10.83 18.99 16.53
C GLY A 246 -10.25 20.36 16.87
N ASN A 247 -10.87 21.42 16.37
CA ASN A 247 -10.58 22.82 16.66
C ASN A 247 -11.82 23.70 16.40
N ASP A 248 -11.72 25.02 16.56
CA ASP A 248 -12.85 25.96 16.38
C ASP A 248 -13.49 25.90 14.98
N GLN A 249 -12.74 25.49 13.96
CA GLN A 249 -13.24 25.33 12.59
C GLN A 249 -13.81 23.92 12.33
N TYR A 250 -13.25 22.90 12.99
CA TYR A 250 -13.59 21.49 12.78
C TYR A 250 -13.95 20.84 14.11
N LEU A 251 -15.21 20.98 14.50
CA LEU A 251 -15.76 20.36 15.71
C LEU A 251 -15.96 18.84 15.53
N PRO A 252 -15.83 18.03 16.60
CA PRO A 252 -16.15 16.60 16.55
C PRO A 252 -17.58 16.34 16.05
N SER A 253 -17.75 15.43 15.10
CA SER A 253 -19.04 15.14 14.47
C SER A 253 -19.74 13.90 15.02
N GLU A 254 -19.06 12.76 15.09
CA GLU A 254 -19.55 11.50 15.65
C GLU A 254 -18.39 10.71 16.29
N PRO A 255 -18.64 9.84 17.28
CA PRO A 255 -17.61 8.97 17.82
C PRO A 255 -17.04 8.02 16.76
N ALA A 256 -15.73 7.76 16.82
CA ALA A 256 -15.10 6.71 16.03
C ALA A 256 -15.78 5.34 16.31
N PRO A 257 -15.90 4.44 15.31
CA PRO A 257 -15.28 4.51 13.99
C PRO A 257 -16.13 5.22 12.92
N GLY A 258 -17.21 5.89 13.32
CA GLY A 258 -18.11 6.62 12.42
C GLY A 258 -19.06 5.72 11.62
N ARG A 259 -19.88 6.35 10.77
CA ARG A 259 -20.96 5.68 10.02
C ARG A 259 -20.54 5.11 8.67
N TYR A 260 -19.56 5.72 7.99
CA TYR A 260 -19.17 5.28 6.63
C TYR A 260 -18.54 3.89 6.60
N VAL A 261 -17.72 3.55 7.60
CA VAL A 261 -17.14 2.19 7.71
C VAL A 261 -18.19 1.11 8.04
N LYS A 262 -19.40 1.51 8.44
CA LYS A 262 -20.51 0.59 8.73
C LYS A 262 -21.43 0.38 7.52
N ALA A 263 -21.19 1.10 6.42
CA ALA A 263 -21.94 0.94 5.19
C ALA A 263 -21.60 -0.40 4.55
N ARG A 264 -22.62 -1.11 4.06
CA ARG A 264 -22.44 -2.37 3.36
C ARG A 264 -22.48 -2.15 1.86
N ALA A 265 -21.65 -2.87 1.12
CA ALA A 265 -21.81 -3.00 -0.32
C ALA A 265 -22.90 -4.05 -0.59
N ASP A 266 -23.96 -3.65 -1.29
CA ASP A 266 -24.98 -4.55 -1.83
C ASP A 266 -24.49 -5.32 -3.07
#